data_AF-A0A7C8I1D5-F1
#
_entry.id   AF-A0A7C8I1D5-F1
#
_cell.length_a   1.000
_cell.length_b   1.000
_cell.length_c   1.000
_cell.angle_alpha   90.00
_cell.angle_beta   90.00
_cell.angle_gamma   90.00
#
_symmetry.space_group_name_H-M   'P 1'
#
loop_
_entity.id
_entity.type
_entity.pdbx_description
1 polymer ?
#
loop_
_entity_poly.entity_id
_entity_poly.type
_entity_poly.pdbx_seq_one_letter_code
_entity_poly.pdbx_strand_id
1 'polypeptide(L)'
;MAYSQIRRFVVVRSMVQFCYACPVFTYSGRATLKQGVRPREHAVIYTAGSQISLLPGETGITKDSIAVDSAPSVPPLNKCSRLYFGIHHPIQYNVKVKDLGMVSDNDIPKMIGYWREELQNVISSQ
;
A
#
# COMPACT_ATOMS: atom_id res chain seq x y z
N MET A 1 5.99 -26.85 6.26
CA MET A 1 4.76 -26.09 5.95
C MET A 1 5.17 -24.83 5.19
N ALA A 2 4.82 -24.71 3.91
CA ALA A 2 5.11 -23.51 3.14
C ALA A 2 4.08 -22.43 3.49
N TYR A 3 4.45 -21.47 4.32
CA TYR A 3 3.61 -20.31 4.64
C TYR A 3 3.67 -19.32 3.47
N SER A 4 2.80 -19.53 2.47
CA SER A 4 2.61 -18.56 1.39
C SER A 4 1.88 -17.34 1.95
N GLN A 5 2.61 -16.32 2.40
CA GLN A 5 2.01 -15.02 2.68
C GLN A 5 1.46 -14.44 1.37
N ILE A 6 0.15 -14.27 1.31
CA ILE A 6 -0.49 -13.47 0.26
C ILE A 6 0.04 -12.04 0.39
N ARG A 7 0.84 -11.62 -0.59
CA ARG A 7 1.32 -10.24 -0.71
C ARG A 7 0.27 -9.42 -1.46
N ARG A 8 -0.09 -8.28 -0.90
CA ARG A 8 -1.03 -7.33 -1.50
C ARG A 8 -0.25 -6.18 -2.11
N PHE A 9 -0.69 -5.72 -3.27
CA PHE A 9 -0.04 -4.63 -4.00
C PHE A 9 -1.09 -3.69 -4.55
N VAL A 10 -0.72 -2.42 -4.67
CA VAL A 10 -1.47 -1.41 -5.40
C VAL A 10 -0.68 -1.06 -6.66
N VAL A 11 -1.28 -1.29 -7.82
CA VAL A 11 -0.66 -0.97 -9.11
C VAL A 11 -0.65 0.54 -9.30
N VAL A 12 0.52 1.11 -9.58
CA VAL A 12 0.71 2.56 -9.76
C VAL A 12 1.06 2.94 -11.20
N ARG A 13 1.58 1.99 -11.98
CA ARG A 13 1.87 2.19 -13.41
C ARG A 13 1.88 0.87 -14.18
N SER A 14 1.08 0.79 -15.23
CA SER A 14 1.10 -0.32 -16.18
C SER A 14 2.21 -0.16 -17.21
N MET A 15 2.87 -1.25 -17.57
CA MET A 15 3.81 -1.35 -18.69
C MET A 15 3.33 -2.44 -19.66
N VAL A 16 4.08 -2.70 -20.73
CA VAL A 16 3.69 -3.68 -21.75
C VAL A 16 3.71 -5.12 -21.22
N GLN A 17 4.72 -5.49 -20.42
CA GLN A 17 4.92 -6.88 -19.96
C GLN A 17 4.81 -7.07 -18.43
N PHE A 18 4.73 -5.96 -17.70
CA PHE A 18 4.69 -5.94 -16.24
C PHE A 18 4.04 -4.64 -15.75
N CYS A 19 3.80 -4.49 -14.46
CA CYS A 19 3.43 -3.22 -13.86
C CYS A 19 4.35 -2.87 -12.69
N TYR A 20 4.47 -1.59 -12.37
CA TYR A 20 5.02 -1.14 -11.10
C TYR A 20 3.91 -1.07 -10.06
N ALA A 21 4.19 -1.59 -8.87
CA ALA A 21 3.25 -1.61 -7.77
C ALA A 21 3.92 -1.35 -6.42
N CYS A 22 3.17 -0.71 -5.51
CA CYS A 22 3.57 -0.46 -4.14
C CYS A 22 2.98 -1.57 -3.24
N PRO A 23 3.77 -2.15 -2.32
CA PRO A 23 3.29 -3.22 -1.46
C PRO A 23 2.44 -2.69 -0.30
N VAL A 24 1.51 -3.52 0.15
CA VAL A 24 0.72 -3.29 1.37
C VAL A 24 1.16 -4.28 2.45
N PHE A 25 1.58 -3.75 3.59
CA PHE A 25 2.04 -4.54 4.74
C PHE A 25 1.20 -4.28 5.97
N THR A 26 1.01 -5.32 6.78
CA THR A 26 0.46 -5.20 8.15
C THR A 26 1.55 -5.24 9.21
N TYR A 27 2.79 -5.58 8.81
CA TYR A 27 3.93 -5.73 9.70
C TYR A 27 3.67 -6.68 10.89
N SER A 28 3.04 -7.83 10.60
CA SER A 28 2.59 -8.79 11.61
C SER A 28 1.56 -8.20 12.58
N GLY A 29 0.66 -7.35 12.06
CA GLY A 29 -0.37 -6.67 12.85
C GLY A 29 0.13 -5.47 13.65
N ARG A 30 1.37 -5.02 13.43
CA ARG A 30 1.98 -3.90 14.16
C ARG A 30 1.96 -2.58 13.39
N ALA A 31 1.52 -2.56 12.13
CA ALA A 31 1.52 -1.36 11.30
C ALA A 31 2.89 -0.65 11.35
N THR A 32 2.96 0.69 11.42
CA THR A 32 4.26 1.38 11.50
C THR A 32 4.90 1.37 12.89
N LEU A 33 4.30 0.71 13.89
CA LEU A 33 4.94 0.49 15.20
C LEU A 33 6.01 -0.60 15.18
N LYS A 34 6.11 -1.39 14.10
CA LYS A 34 7.19 -2.36 13.96
C LYS A 34 8.53 -1.62 13.84
N GLN A 35 9.49 -2.00 14.68
CA GLN A 35 10.84 -1.46 14.66
C GLN A 35 11.45 -1.51 13.25
N GLY A 36 12.06 -0.40 12.83
CA GLY A 36 12.69 -0.25 11.51
C GLY A 36 11.75 0.18 10.38
N VAL A 37 10.43 0.23 10.62
CA VAL A 37 9.48 0.82 9.66
C VAL A 37 9.57 2.34 9.76
N ARG A 38 9.57 3.03 8.60
CA ARG A 38 9.60 4.49 8.51
C ARG A 38 8.19 5.03 8.26
N PRO A 39 7.50 5.61 9.25
CA PRO A 39 6.09 6.02 9.09
C PRO A 39 5.85 7.02 7.95
N ARG A 40 6.79 7.95 7.72
CA ARG A 40 6.69 8.97 6.66
C ARG A 40 6.57 8.41 5.23
N GLU A 41 7.11 7.20 5.00
CA GLU A 41 7.10 6.54 3.69
C GLU A 41 5.81 5.72 3.47
N HIS A 42 4.87 5.79 4.42
CA HIS A 42 3.64 5.00 4.42
C HIS A 42 2.38 5.87 4.43
N ALA A 43 1.29 5.32 3.92
CA ALA A 43 -0.07 5.78 4.19
C ALA A 43 -0.90 4.65 4.81
N VAL A 44 -1.94 5.01 5.55
CA VAL A 44 -3.01 4.07 5.91
C VAL A 44 -3.77 3.70 4.65
N ILE A 45 -3.95 2.41 4.39
CA ILE A 45 -4.82 1.93 3.31
C ILE A 45 -5.97 1.12 3.92
N TYR A 46 -7.20 1.44 3.53
CA TYR A 46 -8.41 0.89 4.16
C TYR A 46 -9.50 0.62 3.12
N THR A 47 -10.44 -0.27 3.45
CA THR A 47 -11.59 -0.54 2.59
C THR A 47 -12.64 0.56 2.77
N ALA A 48 -13.19 1.12 1.69
CA ALA A 48 -14.25 2.12 1.75
C ALA A 48 -15.43 1.62 2.61
N GLY A 49 -15.97 2.51 3.45
CA GLY A 49 -17.01 2.18 4.43
C GLY A 49 -16.51 1.50 5.72
N SER A 50 -15.21 1.19 5.84
CA SER A 50 -14.60 0.72 7.10
C SER A 50 -14.02 1.86 7.95
N GLN A 51 -13.84 1.62 9.25
CA GLN A 51 -13.23 2.58 10.18
C GLN A 51 -11.75 2.81 9.84
N ILE A 52 -11.42 4.04 9.45
CA ILE A 52 -10.03 4.51 9.32
C ILE A 52 -9.46 4.69 10.73
N SER A 53 -8.33 4.04 11.03
CA SER A 53 -7.66 4.25 12.31
C SER A 53 -6.16 3.95 12.26
N LEU A 54 -5.42 4.82 12.94
CA LEU A 54 -4.07 4.54 13.42
C LEU A 54 -4.16 3.66 14.66
N LEU A 55 -3.14 2.83 14.88
CA LEU A 55 -3.02 2.10 16.14
C LEU A 55 -2.63 3.07 17.27
N PRO A 56 -2.98 2.78 18.53
CA PRO A 56 -2.49 3.55 19.67
C PRO A 56 -0.95 3.65 19.66
N GLY A 57 -0.43 4.88 19.68
CA GLY A 57 1.00 5.18 19.62
C GLY A 57 1.61 5.26 18.21
N GLU A 58 0.83 4.94 17.17
CA GLU A 58 1.28 5.07 15.79
C GLU A 58 1.31 6.54 15.39
N THR A 59 2.51 7.05 15.07
CA THR A 59 2.76 8.47 14.79
C THR A 59 3.72 8.63 13.62
N GLY A 60 3.85 9.85 13.09
CA GLY A 60 4.81 10.19 12.02
C GLY A 60 4.38 9.80 10.61
N ILE A 61 3.16 9.27 10.43
CA ILE A 61 2.54 9.13 9.11
C ILE A 61 2.07 10.53 8.67
N THR A 62 2.66 11.02 7.58
CA THR A 62 2.37 12.36 7.03
C THR A 62 1.51 12.31 5.76
N LYS A 63 1.39 11.12 5.15
CA LYS A 63 0.60 10.91 3.94
C LYS A 63 -0.85 10.60 4.31
N ASP A 64 -1.78 11.21 3.61
CA ASP A 64 -3.21 10.96 3.80
C ASP A 64 -3.58 9.50 3.55
N SER A 65 -4.66 9.06 4.21
CA SER A 65 -5.21 7.72 4.03
C SER A 65 -5.71 7.50 2.60
N ILE A 66 -5.58 6.26 2.12
CA ILE A 66 -6.00 5.81 0.79
C ILE A 66 -7.12 4.78 0.93
N ALA A 67 -8.30 5.10 0.39
CA ALA A 67 -9.46 4.24 0.34
C ALA A 67 -9.38 3.26 -0.83
N VAL A 68 -9.90 2.05 -0.62
CA VAL A 68 -10.04 1.01 -1.63
C VAL A 68 -11.49 0.55 -1.67
N ASP A 69 -12.09 0.61 -2.84
CA ASP A 69 -13.37 0.00 -3.14
C ASP A 69 -13.13 -1.50 -3.41
N SER A 70 -13.49 -2.34 -2.43
CA SER A 70 -13.25 -3.79 -2.49
C SER A 70 -14.05 -4.46 -3.60
N ALA A 71 -13.43 -5.41 -4.30
CA ALA A 71 -14.15 -6.28 -5.23
C ALA A 71 -15.17 -7.18 -4.49
N PRO A 72 -16.20 -7.71 -5.19
CA PRO A 72 -17.19 -8.58 -4.58
C PRO A 72 -16.56 -9.77 -3.82
N SER A 73 -17.09 -10.07 -2.63
CA SER A 73 -16.63 -11.17 -1.77
C SER A 73 -15.18 -11.04 -1.26
N VAL A 74 -14.55 -9.86 -1.39
CA VAL A 74 -13.25 -9.57 -0.76
C VAL A 74 -13.50 -8.98 0.63
N PRO A 75 -12.99 -9.62 1.71
CA PRO A 75 -13.16 -9.07 3.05
C PRO A 75 -12.41 -7.74 3.20
N PRO A 76 -12.83 -6.86 4.12
CA PRO A 76 -12.13 -5.61 4.38
C PRO A 76 -10.64 -5.81 4.70
N LEU A 77 -9.83 -4.82 4.33
CA LEU A 77 -8.43 -4.79 4.71
C LEU A 77 -8.27 -4.80 6.23
N ASN A 78 -7.19 -5.43 6.71
CA ASN A 78 -6.85 -5.38 8.12
C ASN A 78 -6.55 -3.94 8.54
N LYS A 79 -7.00 -3.51 9.73
CA LYS A 79 -6.76 -2.14 10.25
C LYS A 79 -5.28 -1.73 10.27
N CYS A 80 -4.36 -2.68 10.36
CA CYS A 80 -2.92 -2.45 10.36
C CYS A 80 -2.32 -2.32 8.95
N SER A 81 -3.13 -2.37 7.88
CA SER A 81 -2.64 -2.31 6.50
C SER A 81 -2.06 -0.93 6.20
N ARG A 82 -0.81 -0.90 5.76
CA ARG A 82 -0.07 0.30 5.37
C ARG A 82 0.44 0.14 3.96
N LEU A 83 0.11 1.10 3.11
CA LEU A 83 0.67 1.21 1.76
C LEU A 83 2.07 1.81 1.88
N TYR A 84 3.07 1.11 1.36
CA TYR A 84 4.47 1.53 1.47
C TYR A 84 4.95 2.09 0.12
N PHE A 85 5.31 3.38 0.10
CA PHE A 85 5.75 4.08 -1.11
C PHE A 85 7.28 4.06 -1.29
N GLY A 86 8.05 3.73 -0.25
CA GLY A 86 9.52 3.70 -0.32
C GLY A 86 10.11 2.53 -1.12
N ILE A 87 9.30 1.60 -1.62
CA ILE A 87 9.74 0.53 -2.50
C ILE A 87 8.74 0.26 -3.62
N HIS A 88 9.27 -0.03 -4.81
CA HIS A 88 8.50 -0.30 -6.02
C HIS A 88 8.83 -1.68 -6.55
N HIS A 89 7.80 -2.48 -6.79
CA HIS A 89 7.96 -3.82 -7.32
C HIS A 89 7.52 -3.87 -8.77
N PRO A 90 8.38 -4.29 -9.71
CA PRO A 90 7.94 -4.75 -11.01
C PRO A 90 7.26 -6.12 -10.83
N ILE A 91 6.02 -6.25 -11.31
CA ILE A 91 5.22 -7.49 -11.25
C ILE A 91 4.87 -7.90 -12.66
N GLN A 92 5.35 -9.06 -13.09
CA GLN A 92 5.04 -9.63 -14.41
C GLN A 92 3.57 -10.08 -14.48
N TYR A 93 2.92 -9.90 -15.63
CA TYR A 93 1.50 -10.26 -15.78
C TYR A 93 1.21 -11.77 -15.81
N ASN A 94 2.23 -12.60 -15.93
CA ASN A 94 2.11 -14.07 -15.93
C ASN A 94 1.97 -14.68 -14.53
N VAL A 95 2.05 -13.88 -13.45
CA VAL A 95 1.87 -14.36 -12.08
C VAL A 95 0.39 -14.49 -11.76
N LYS A 96 0.00 -15.56 -11.05
CA LYS A 96 -1.39 -15.75 -10.60
C LYS A 96 -1.70 -14.72 -9.51
N VAL A 97 -2.70 -13.87 -9.77
CA VAL A 97 -3.17 -12.86 -8.81
C VAL A 97 -4.65 -13.05 -8.51
N LYS A 98 -5.10 -12.46 -7.41
CA LYS A 98 -6.51 -12.30 -7.08
C LYS A 98 -6.81 -10.81 -7.10
N ASP A 99 -7.87 -10.40 -7.79
CA ASP A 99 -8.39 -9.05 -7.71
C ASP A 99 -8.95 -8.78 -6.30
N LEU A 100 -8.53 -7.67 -5.71
CA LEU A 100 -8.96 -7.25 -4.38
C LEU A 100 -9.86 -6.01 -4.44
N GLY A 101 -9.93 -5.31 -5.56
CA GLY A 101 -10.62 -4.04 -5.70
C GLY A 101 -9.75 -2.93 -6.31
N MET A 102 -10.25 -1.71 -6.25
CA MET A 102 -9.63 -0.52 -6.85
C MET A 102 -9.44 0.58 -5.81
N VAL A 103 -8.37 1.37 -5.94
CA VAL A 103 -8.24 2.60 -5.14
C VAL A 103 -9.37 3.55 -5.53
N SER A 104 -10.02 4.15 -4.54
CA SER A 104 -11.14 5.06 -4.79
C SER A 104 -10.69 6.23 -5.66
N ASP A 105 -11.53 6.63 -6.62
CA ASP A 105 -11.19 7.65 -7.63
C ASP A 105 -10.68 8.97 -7.00
N ASN A 106 -11.23 9.36 -5.85
CA ASN A 106 -10.85 10.56 -5.11
C ASN A 106 -9.42 10.49 -4.53
N ASP A 107 -8.90 9.28 -4.32
CA ASP A 107 -7.60 9.05 -3.70
C ASP A 107 -6.50 8.71 -4.71
N ILE A 108 -6.87 8.38 -5.96
CA ILE A 108 -5.91 8.11 -7.04
C ILE A 108 -4.89 9.26 -7.21
N PRO A 109 -5.29 10.55 -7.29
CA PRO A 109 -4.33 11.64 -7.46
C PRO A 109 -3.33 11.74 -6.30
N LYS A 110 -3.80 11.56 -5.06
CA LYS A 110 -2.96 11.57 -3.85
C LYS A 110 -1.97 10.41 -3.87
N MET A 111 -2.47 9.20 -4.16
CA MET A 111 -1.64 8.00 -4.25
C MET A 111 -0.52 8.15 -5.29
N ILE A 112 -0.84 8.64 -6.49
CA ILE A 112 0.16 8.87 -7.54
C ILE A 112 1.13 9.99 -7.14
N GLY A 113 0.66 11.03 -6.45
CA GLY A 113 1.50 12.09 -5.89
C GLY A 113 2.56 11.54 -4.92
N TYR A 114 2.13 10.79 -3.91
CA TYR A 114 3.03 10.15 -2.93
C TYR A 114 4.01 9.18 -3.58
N TRP A 115 3.55 8.43 -4.57
CA TRP A 115 4.40 7.54 -5.35
C TRP A 115 5.53 8.30 -6.07
N ARG A 116 5.22 9.43 -6.70
CA ARG A 116 6.21 10.26 -7.40
C ARG A 116 7.18 10.95 -6.44
N GLU A 117 6.69 11.42 -5.30
CA GLU A 117 7.52 12.03 -4.25
C GLU A 117 8.63 11.07 -3.79
N GLU A 118 8.27 9.82 -3.44
CA GLU A 118 9.27 8.85 -3.00
C GLU A 118 10.21 8.41 -4.11
N LEU A 119 9.76 8.37 -5.37
CA LEU A 119 10.66 8.13 -6.50
C LEU A 119 11.72 9.22 -6.67
N GLN A 120 11.38 10.49 -6.38
CA GLN A 120 12.31 11.62 -6.51
C GLN A 120 13.28 11.72 -5.33
N ASN A 121 12.83 11.35 -4.11
CA ASN A 121 13.67 11.34 -2.91
C ASN A 121 14.90 10.43 -3.01
N VAL A 122 14.89 9.43 -3.91
CA VAL A 122 16.03 8.54 -4.15
C VAL A 122 17.22 9.28 -4.78
N ILE A 123 16.99 10.36 -5.53
CA ILE A 123 18.05 11.08 -6.24
C ILE A 123 18.75 12.10 -5.33
N SER A 124 18.04 12.69 -4.38
CA SER A 124 18.54 13.77 -3.51
C SER A 124 19.34 13.28 -2.29
N SER A 125 19.59 11.98 -2.16
CA SER A 125 20.30 11.37 -1.02
C SER A 125 21.68 10.80 -1.38
N GLN A 126 22.26 11.26 -2.50
CA GLN A 126 23.69 11.07 -2.82
C GLN A 126 24.48 12.38 -2.68
#